data_AF-A0A917ZZG9-F1
#
_entry.id   AF-A0A917ZZG9-F1
#
_cell.length_a   1.000
_cell.length_b   1.000
_cell.length_c   1.000
_cell.angle_alpha   90.00
_cell.angle_beta   90.00
_cell.angle_gamma   90.00
#
_symmetry.space_group_name_H-M   'P 1'
#
loop_
_entity.id
_entity.type
_entity.pdbx_description
1 polymer ?
#
loop_
_entity_poly.entity_id
_entity_poly.type
_entity_poly.pdbx_seq_one_letter_code
_entity_poly.pdbx_strand_id
1 'polypeptide(L)'
;MEPDSLAAALDWINEARSEVGLTQRRTDAVRLREDLWAGATTTPPPVDRAWERGWTQARTVRRALGLPDSERFPLEPYIVNVGRSPADPGLRAFGGAAEGFGPVAVTVPGLPVTASRFTLSRALWHYLWESEPFFLVTTAYTDRQKVERAFAAELLAPAAGIGGLLGASPLVAIQDDIEEIAVRYQVSPMVIKHQLENQLLAA
;
A
#
# COMPACT_ATOMS: atom_id res chain seq x y z
N MET A 1 24.30 15.76 -5.22
CA MET A 1 23.82 14.60 -6.00
C MET A 1 24.98 14.17 -6.85
N GLU A 2 25.65 13.06 -6.47
CA GLU A 2 26.85 12.62 -7.18
C GLU A 2 26.48 11.93 -8.51
N PRO A 3 27.19 12.17 -9.62
CA PRO A 3 26.86 11.61 -10.93
C PRO A 3 26.73 10.07 -10.94
N ASP A 4 27.56 9.39 -10.14
CA ASP A 4 27.60 7.93 -10.03
C ASP A 4 26.33 7.35 -9.38
N SER A 5 25.67 8.12 -8.52
CA SER A 5 24.40 7.72 -7.89
C SER A 5 23.24 7.71 -8.88
N LEU A 6 23.24 8.60 -9.89
CA LEU A 6 22.19 8.62 -10.91
C LEU A 6 22.33 7.46 -11.89
N ALA A 7 23.55 7.13 -12.32
CA ALA A 7 23.81 6.01 -13.21
C ALA A 7 23.38 4.68 -12.57
N ALA A 8 23.80 4.45 -11.32
CA ALA A 8 23.42 3.24 -10.58
C ALA A 8 21.90 3.14 -10.36
N ALA A 9 21.22 4.27 -10.10
CA ALA A 9 19.76 4.30 -9.97
C ALA A 9 19.05 3.93 -11.28
N LEU A 10 19.56 4.39 -12.43
CA LEU A 10 19.00 4.06 -13.75
C LEU A 10 19.22 2.60 -14.11
N ASP A 11 20.41 2.04 -13.85
CA ASP A 11 20.71 0.63 -14.07
C ASP A 11 19.77 -0.25 -13.24
N TRP A 12 19.59 0.08 -11.96
CA TRP A 12 18.66 -0.63 -11.10
C TRP A 12 17.21 -0.56 -11.60
N ILE A 13 16.76 0.60 -12.09
CA ILE A 13 15.40 0.75 -12.68
C ILE A 13 15.25 -0.14 -13.92
N ASN A 14 16.27 -0.22 -14.77
CA ASN A 14 16.25 -1.06 -15.97
C ASN A 14 16.21 -2.55 -15.62
N GLU A 15 16.99 -2.98 -14.63
CA GLU A 15 16.96 -4.34 -14.10
C GLU A 15 15.59 -4.65 -13.48
N ALA A 16 15.04 -3.75 -12.66
CA ALA A 16 13.73 -3.93 -12.04
C ALA A 16 12.60 -4.00 -13.09
N ARG A 17 12.68 -3.19 -14.15
CA ARG A 17 11.74 -3.28 -15.29
C ARG A 17 11.84 -4.63 -15.99
N SER A 18 13.06 -5.12 -16.23
CA SER A 18 13.28 -6.44 -16.82
C SER A 18 12.66 -7.54 -15.95
N GLU A 19 12.88 -7.48 -14.64
CA GLU A 19 12.33 -8.42 -13.66
C GLU A 19 10.79 -8.44 -13.67
N VAL A 20 10.15 -7.26 -13.72
CA VAL A 20 8.68 -7.16 -13.87
C VAL A 20 8.21 -7.84 -15.15
N GLY A 21 8.91 -7.66 -16.26
CA GLY A 21 8.58 -8.29 -17.54
C GLY A 21 8.74 -9.82 -17.54
N LEU A 22 9.75 -10.32 -16.81
CA LEU A 22 10.01 -11.75 -16.64
C LEU A 22 9.05 -12.41 -15.63
N THR A 23 8.60 -11.65 -14.63
CA THR A 23 7.70 -12.14 -13.58
C THR A 23 6.25 -12.10 -14.05
N GLN A 24 5.89 -13.08 -14.88
CA GLN A 24 4.55 -13.23 -15.43
C GLN A 24 3.67 -14.10 -14.53
N ARG A 25 3.17 -13.51 -13.45
CA ARG A 25 2.24 -14.21 -12.54
C ARG A 25 0.87 -13.55 -12.57
N ARG A 26 -0.14 -14.34 -12.86
CA ARG A 26 -1.53 -13.92 -12.67
C ARG A 26 -1.80 -13.87 -11.17
N THR A 27 -2.29 -12.74 -10.69
CA THR A 27 -2.69 -12.54 -9.30
C THR A 27 -4.18 -12.22 -9.25
N ASP A 28 -4.77 -12.32 -8.07
CA ASP A 28 -6.18 -11.97 -7.85
C ASP A 28 -6.44 -10.47 -8.04
N ALA A 29 -5.37 -9.65 -8.07
CA ALA A 29 -5.50 -8.21 -8.32
C ALA A 29 -6.03 -7.89 -9.72
N VAL A 30 -5.81 -8.75 -10.72
CA VAL A 30 -6.35 -8.55 -12.08
C VAL A 30 -7.87 -8.49 -12.02
N ARG A 31 -8.48 -9.53 -11.43
CA ARG A 31 -9.93 -9.62 -11.25
C ARG A 31 -10.45 -8.51 -10.33
N LEU A 32 -9.76 -8.25 -9.23
CA LEU A 32 -10.14 -7.17 -8.31
C LEU A 32 -10.16 -5.81 -9.03
N ARG A 33 -9.17 -5.52 -9.88
CA ARG A 33 -9.14 -4.29 -10.68
C ARG A 33 -10.35 -4.21 -11.61
N GLU A 34 -10.65 -5.29 -12.33
CA GLU A 34 -11.82 -5.39 -13.20
C GLU A 34 -13.13 -5.12 -12.43
N ASP A 35 -13.31 -5.76 -11.27
CA ASP A 35 -14.50 -5.60 -10.42
C ASP A 35 -14.64 -4.15 -9.91
N LEU A 36 -13.52 -3.52 -9.49
CA LEU A 36 -13.51 -2.13 -9.03
C LEU A 36 -13.84 -1.14 -10.15
N TRP A 37 -13.33 -1.38 -11.36
CA TRP A 37 -13.54 -0.49 -12.51
C TRP A 37 -14.94 -0.68 -13.12
N ALA A 38 -15.49 -1.90 -13.10
CA ALA A 38 -16.86 -2.16 -13.50
C ALA A 38 -17.87 -1.48 -12.56
N GLY A 39 -17.57 -1.41 -11.25
CA GLY A 39 -18.38 -0.71 -10.26
C GLY A 39 -18.22 0.81 -10.22
N ALA A 40 -17.24 1.38 -10.94
CA ALA A 40 -16.90 2.81 -10.91
C ALA A 40 -17.85 3.72 -11.72
N THR A 41 -19.01 3.21 -12.16
CA THR A 41 -20.00 3.94 -12.97
C THR A 41 -20.61 5.18 -12.29
N THR A 42 -20.38 5.35 -10.99
CA THR A 42 -20.69 6.58 -10.26
C THR A 42 -19.42 7.34 -9.96
N THR A 43 -19.26 8.52 -10.54
CA THR A 43 -18.22 9.50 -10.17
C THR A 43 -18.27 9.70 -8.65
N PRO A 44 -17.22 9.31 -7.90
CA PRO A 44 -17.20 9.57 -6.48
C PRO A 44 -17.25 11.09 -6.27
N PRO A 45 -17.94 11.59 -5.24
CA PRO A 45 -17.91 13.00 -4.90
C PRO A 45 -16.45 13.44 -4.74
N PRO A 46 -16.10 14.69 -5.12
CA PRO A 46 -14.75 15.18 -4.93
C PRO A 46 -14.39 15.07 -3.45
N VAL A 47 -13.33 14.32 -3.16
CA VAL A 47 -12.74 14.25 -1.83
C VAL A 47 -11.72 15.39 -1.77
N ASP A 48 -11.95 16.36 -0.88
CA ASP A 48 -11.16 17.59 -0.83
C ASP A 48 -9.69 17.34 -0.45
N ARG A 49 -9.38 16.18 0.16
CA ARG A 49 -8.05 15.84 0.67
C ARG A 49 -7.53 14.52 0.10
N ALA A 50 -6.26 14.53 -0.31
CA ALA A 50 -5.57 13.37 -0.88
C ALA A 50 -5.62 12.12 0.01
N TRP A 51 -5.52 12.26 1.34
CA TRP A 51 -5.56 11.12 2.25
C TRP A 51 -6.97 10.50 2.38
N GLU A 52 -8.03 11.31 2.32
CA GLU A 52 -9.42 10.82 2.37
C GLU A 52 -9.75 9.97 1.13
N ARG A 53 -9.20 10.34 -0.03
CA ARG A 53 -9.25 9.51 -1.24
C ARG A 53 -8.61 8.15 -1.00
N GLY A 54 -7.42 8.12 -0.39
CA GLY A 54 -6.71 6.88 -0.09
C GLY A 54 -7.50 5.96 0.85
N TRP A 55 -8.05 6.51 1.94
CA TRP A 55 -8.90 5.76 2.87
C TRP A 55 -10.14 5.18 2.18
N THR A 56 -10.82 6.00 1.38
CA THR A 56 -12.04 5.58 0.65
C THR A 56 -11.74 4.44 -0.33
N GLN A 57 -10.63 4.54 -1.06
CA GLN A 57 -10.19 3.50 -1.99
C GLN A 57 -9.85 2.18 -1.26
N ALA A 58 -9.19 2.26 -0.10
CA ALA A 58 -8.87 1.08 0.70
C ALA A 58 -10.13 0.36 1.23
N ARG A 59 -11.09 1.13 1.76
CA ARG A 59 -12.39 0.59 2.20
C ARG A 59 -13.16 -0.05 1.06
N THR A 60 -13.09 0.54 -0.14
CA THR A 60 -13.73 -0.01 -1.34
C THR A 60 -13.11 -1.36 -1.69
N VAL A 61 -11.79 -1.50 -1.64
CA VAL A 61 -11.10 -2.78 -1.85
C VAL A 61 -11.54 -3.82 -0.82
N ARG A 62 -11.51 -3.49 0.47
CA ARG A 62 -11.93 -4.44 1.52
C ARG A 62 -13.38 -4.89 1.35
N ARG A 63 -14.28 -3.97 1.02
CA ARG A 63 -15.69 -4.26 0.75
C ARG A 63 -15.88 -5.16 -0.46
N ALA A 64 -15.17 -4.89 -1.56
CA ALA A 64 -15.22 -5.72 -2.76
C ALA A 64 -14.78 -7.18 -2.48
N LEU A 65 -13.87 -7.36 -1.54
CA LEU A 65 -13.38 -8.67 -1.10
C LEU A 65 -14.21 -9.28 0.03
N GLY A 66 -15.23 -8.58 0.56
CA GLY A 66 -15.98 -9.03 1.73
C GLY A 66 -15.14 -9.17 3.01
N LEU A 67 -14.00 -8.48 3.08
CA LEU A 67 -13.03 -8.62 4.17
C LEU A 67 -13.40 -7.69 5.36
N PRO A 68 -13.76 -8.23 6.54
CA PRO A 68 -14.16 -7.43 7.71
C PRO A 68 -13.00 -6.58 8.23
N ASP A 69 -13.26 -5.37 8.73
CA ASP A 69 -12.20 -4.43 9.16
C ASP A 69 -11.29 -4.96 10.29
N SER A 70 -11.75 -5.94 11.05
CA SER A 70 -11.00 -6.60 12.14
C SER A 70 -9.97 -7.64 11.64
N GLU A 71 -9.98 -7.96 10.34
CA GLU A 71 -9.13 -9.00 9.75
C GLU A 71 -7.92 -8.42 9.01
N ARG A 72 -6.79 -9.16 9.10
CA ARG A 72 -5.56 -8.83 8.39
C ARG A 72 -5.75 -8.99 6.89
N PHE A 73 -5.34 -7.99 6.11
CA PHE A 73 -5.36 -8.08 4.66
C PHE A 73 -4.31 -9.10 4.14
N PRO A 74 -4.71 -10.12 3.35
CA PRO A 74 -3.77 -11.07 2.74
C PRO A 74 -3.21 -10.44 1.46
N LEU A 75 -1.96 -9.94 1.47
CA LEU A 75 -1.36 -9.26 0.32
C LEU A 75 -0.89 -10.24 -0.76
N GLU A 76 -0.48 -11.43 -0.33
CA GLU A 76 0.22 -12.43 -1.11
C GLU A 76 -0.54 -12.90 -2.37
N PRO A 77 -1.89 -13.01 -2.35
CA PRO A 77 -2.66 -13.33 -3.55
C PRO A 77 -2.75 -12.19 -4.58
N TYR A 78 -2.48 -10.94 -4.18
CA TYR A 78 -2.75 -9.76 -5.00
C TYR A 78 -1.48 -9.16 -5.62
N ILE A 79 -0.34 -9.26 -4.96
CA ILE A 79 0.90 -8.66 -5.45
C ILE A 79 2.11 -9.57 -5.24
N VAL A 80 2.95 -9.68 -6.27
CA VAL A 80 4.21 -10.41 -6.20
C VAL A 80 5.31 -9.49 -5.71
N ASN A 81 6.06 -9.93 -4.70
CA ASN A 81 7.25 -9.24 -4.25
C ASN A 81 8.51 -9.96 -4.76
N VAL A 82 9.40 -9.24 -5.41
CA VAL A 82 10.73 -9.72 -5.81
C VAL A 82 11.79 -8.89 -5.08
N GLY A 83 12.68 -9.55 -4.34
CA GLY A 83 13.76 -8.88 -3.61
C GLY A 83 14.98 -8.65 -4.51
N ARG A 84 15.42 -7.39 -4.66
CA ARG A 84 16.64 -6.99 -5.39
C ARG A 84 17.33 -5.83 -4.68
N SER A 85 18.64 -5.92 -4.48
CA SER A 85 19.42 -4.85 -3.83
C SER A 85 19.22 -3.52 -4.57
N PRO A 86 18.85 -2.43 -3.87
CA PRO A 86 18.74 -1.12 -4.49
C PRO A 86 20.13 -0.53 -4.74
N ALA A 87 20.21 0.29 -5.79
CA ALA A 87 21.33 1.19 -5.98
C ALA A 87 21.21 2.48 -5.13
N ASP A 88 19.98 2.86 -4.72
CA ASP A 88 19.70 4.16 -4.08
C ASP A 88 18.79 4.03 -2.82
N PRO A 89 19.12 4.68 -1.69
CA PRO A 89 18.35 4.61 -0.45
C PRO A 89 16.99 5.35 -0.46
N GLY A 90 16.77 6.26 -1.41
CA GLY A 90 15.51 6.99 -1.62
C GLY A 90 14.45 6.21 -2.40
N LEU A 91 14.86 5.15 -3.10
CA LEU A 91 13.96 4.23 -3.80
C LEU A 91 13.57 3.07 -2.89
N ARG A 92 12.27 2.95 -2.59
CA ARG A 92 11.76 1.85 -1.75
C ARG A 92 11.30 0.65 -2.57
N ALA A 93 10.67 0.92 -3.71
CA ALA A 93 10.29 -0.10 -4.67
C ALA A 93 10.11 0.48 -6.08
N PHE A 94 10.31 -0.38 -7.06
CA PHE A 94 9.83 -0.20 -8.43
C PHE A 94 8.72 -1.21 -8.65
N GLY A 95 7.63 -0.79 -9.27
CA GLY A 95 6.54 -1.71 -9.56
C GLY A 95 6.01 -1.54 -10.96
N GLY A 96 5.31 -2.56 -11.42
CA GLY A 96 4.61 -2.54 -12.68
C GLY A 96 3.79 -3.80 -12.87
N ALA A 97 3.13 -3.89 -14.01
CA ALA A 97 2.41 -5.08 -14.42
C ALA A 97 2.58 -5.29 -15.92
N ALA A 98 2.88 -6.52 -16.31
CA ALA A 98 2.74 -6.94 -17.69
C ALA A 98 1.24 -7.07 -18.03
N GLU A 99 0.88 -6.80 -19.30
CA GLU A 99 -0.50 -6.90 -19.76
C GLU A 99 -1.09 -8.29 -19.50
N GLY A 100 -2.29 -8.34 -18.91
CA GLY A 100 -2.96 -9.59 -18.53
C GLY A 100 -2.44 -10.27 -17.25
N PHE A 101 -1.38 -9.75 -16.63
CA PHE A 101 -0.79 -10.28 -15.40
C PHE A 101 -1.03 -9.34 -14.21
N GLY A 102 -0.76 -9.87 -13.01
CA GLY A 102 -0.87 -9.12 -11.77
C GLY A 102 0.31 -8.18 -11.52
N PRO A 103 0.20 -7.28 -10.53
CA PRO A 103 1.28 -6.38 -10.18
C PRO A 103 2.46 -7.13 -9.56
N VAL A 104 3.64 -6.67 -9.94
CA VAL A 104 4.93 -7.08 -9.39
C VAL A 104 5.58 -5.83 -8.78
N ALA A 105 6.08 -5.98 -7.56
CA ALA A 105 6.90 -4.98 -6.91
C ALA A 105 8.30 -5.55 -6.66
N VAL A 106 9.31 -4.84 -7.14
CA VAL A 106 10.71 -5.08 -6.86
C VAL A 106 11.10 -4.24 -5.66
N THR A 107 11.39 -4.89 -4.54
CA THR A 107 11.71 -4.24 -3.26
C THR A 107 13.15 -4.53 -2.83
N VAL A 108 13.65 -3.70 -1.92
CA VAL A 108 14.93 -3.89 -1.25
C VAL A 108 14.92 -5.20 -0.44
N PRO A 109 15.97 -6.05 -0.49
CA PRO A 109 16.03 -7.28 0.28
C PRO A 109 16.16 -6.96 1.78
N GLY A 110 15.65 -7.85 2.63
CA GLY A 110 15.82 -7.73 4.09
C GLY A 110 14.98 -6.64 4.75
N LEU A 111 14.02 -6.04 4.05
CA LEU A 111 13.04 -5.16 4.70
C LEU A 111 12.26 -5.92 5.79
N PRO A 112 12.03 -5.31 6.97
CA PRO A 112 11.13 -5.87 7.96
C PRO A 112 9.76 -6.19 7.34
N VAL A 113 9.13 -7.27 7.78
CA VAL A 113 7.84 -7.74 7.22
C VAL A 113 6.79 -6.64 7.19
N THR A 114 6.69 -5.83 8.25
CA THR A 114 5.74 -4.72 8.35
C THR A 114 6.02 -3.62 7.33
N ALA A 115 7.29 -3.28 7.09
CA ALA A 115 7.71 -2.30 6.09
C ALA A 115 7.49 -2.81 4.66
N SER A 116 7.75 -4.10 4.42
CA SER A 116 7.48 -4.77 3.16
C SER A 116 5.99 -4.75 2.84
N ARG A 117 5.13 -5.16 3.78
CA ARG A 117 3.66 -5.13 3.63
C ARG A 117 3.15 -3.73 3.31
N PHE A 118 3.64 -2.70 4.00
CA PHE A 118 3.26 -1.32 3.73
C PHE A 118 3.69 -0.87 2.33
N THR A 119 4.91 -1.21 1.91
CA THR A 119 5.44 -0.88 0.57
C THR A 119 4.64 -1.59 -0.53
N LEU A 120 4.34 -2.88 -0.36
CA LEU A 120 3.54 -3.66 -1.29
C LEU A 120 2.10 -3.15 -1.40
N SER A 121 1.51 -2.68 -0.29
CA SER A 121 0.17 -2.08 -0.32
C SER A 121 0.14 -0.79 -1.14
N ARG A 122 1.19 0.03 -1.04
CA ARG A 122 1.34 1.22 -1.90
C ARG A 122 1.52 0.84 -3.37
N ALA A 123 2.28 -0.21 -3.64
CA ALA A 123 2.45 -0.71 -5.01
C ALA A 123 1.13 -1.27 -5.59
N LEU A 124 0.35 -1.99 -4.78
CA LEU A 124 -0.96 -2.48 -5.16
C LEU A 124 -1.92 -1.32 -5.50
N TRP A 125 -1.86 -0.21 -4.76
CA TRP A 125 -2.65 0.98 -5.07
C TRP A 125 -2.43 1.49 -6.49
N HIS A 126 -1.17 1.63 -6.93
CA HIS A 126 -0.85 2.09 -8.29
C HIS A 126 -1.49 1.16 -9.33
N TYR A 127 -1.39 -0.15 -9.13
CA TYR A 127 -1.99 -1.09 -10.06
C TYR A 127 -3.53 -1.01 -10.10
N LEU A 128 -4.19 -0.81 -8.96
CA LEU A 128 -5.65 -0.81 -8.92
C LEU A 128 -6.26 0.50 -9.46
N TRP A 129 -5.58 1.64 -9.28
CA TRP A 129 -6.19 2.95 -9.48
C TRP A 129 -5.55 3.80 -10.57
N GLU A 130 -4.36 3.41 -11.03
CA GLU A 130 -3.61 4.17 -12.04
C GLU A 130 -3.49 3.38 -13.34
N SER A 131 -3.26 4.12 -14.42
CA SER A 131 -3.14 3.54 -15.78
C SER A 131 -1.70 3.34 -16.21
N GLU A 132 -0.72 3.91 -15.49
CA GLU A 132 0.68 3.77 -15.90
C GLU A 132 1.19 2.34 -15.69
N PRO A 133 1.89 1.76 -16.68
CA PRO A 133 2.36 0.37 -16.61
C PRO A 133 3.49 0.15 -15.59
N PHE A 134 4.19 1.22 -15.24
CA PHE A 134 5.29 1.22 -14.27
C PHE A 134 5.18 2.41 -13.33
N PHE A 135 5.63 2.23 -12.10
CA PHE A 135 5.59 3.26 -11.07
C PHE A 135 6.75 3.11 -10.08
N LEU A 136 7.04 4.19 -9.37
CA LEU A 136 8.02 4.23 -8.30
C LEU A 136 7.35 4.47 -6.96
N VAL A 137 7.79 3.72 -5.95
CA VAL A 137 7.44 3.96 -4.56
C VAL A 137 8.63 4.66 -3.90
N THR A 138 8.48 5.95 -3.63
CA THR A 138 9.55 6.77 -3.02
C THR A 138 9.11 7.35 -1.67
N THR A 139 9.99 8.16 -1.07
CA THR A 139 9.78 8.87 0.19
C THR A 139 9.32 10.33 0.02
N ALA A 140 9.03 10.79 -1.20
CA ALA A 140 8.64 12.17 -1.49
C ALA A 140 7.28 12.57 -0.87
N TYR A 141 6.96 13.87 -0.91
CA TYR A 141 5.78 14.45 -0.27
C TYR A 141 4.76 14.98 -1.30
N THR A 142 4.48 14.22 -2.36
CA THR A 142 3.45 14.59 -3.35
C THR A 142 2.06 14.15 -2.91
N ASP A 143 1.01 14.77 -3.47
CA ASP A 143 -0.37 14.37 -3.15
C ASP A 143 -0.66 12.92 -3.52
N ARG A 144 -0.12 12.42 -4.64
CA ARG A 144 -0.18 10.99 -5.02
C ARG A 144 0.37 10.10 -3.89
N GLN A 145 1.50 10.46 -3.31
CA GLN A 145 2.09 9.68 -2.21
C GLN A 145 1.30 9.78 -0.91
N LYS A 146 0.58 10.90 -0.67
CA LYS A 146 -0.37 10.98 0.45
C LYS A 146 -1.54 10.01 0.24
N VAL A 147 -2.09 9.92 -0.98
CA VAL A 147 -3.14 8.93 -1.32
C VAL A 147 -2.64 7.51 -1.09
N GLU A 148 -1.47 7.15 -1.65
CA GLU A 148 -0.87 5.81 -1.50
C GLU A 148 -0.66 5.42 -0.03
N ARG A 149 -0.10 6.33 0.78
CA ARG A 149 0.20 6.08 2.20
C ARG A 149 -1.08 5.92 3.01
N ALA A 150 -2.07 6.77 2.76
CA ALA A 150 -3.38 6.69 3.40
C ALA A 150 -4.11 5.40 3.01
N PHE A 151 -4.06 5.02 1.73
CA PHE A 151 -4.57 3.74 1.25
C PHE A 151 -3.88 2.57 1.95
N ALA A 152 -2.54 2.54 1.99
CA ALA A 152 -1.81 1.44 2.61
C ALA A 152 -2.10 1.31 4.11
N ALA A 153 -2.21 2.44 4.83
CA ALA A 153 -2.58 2.43 6.24
C ALA A 153 -3.98 1.85 6.46
N GLU A 154 -4.98 2.36 5.74
CA GLU A 154 -6.37 1.93 5.89
C GLU A 154 -6.62 0.51 5.39
N LEU A 155 -5.93 0.08 4.32
CA LEU A 155 -6.06 -1.29 3.80
C LEU A 155 -5.55 -2.31 4.82
N LEU A 156 -4.38 -2.04 5.41
CA LEU A 156 -3.68 -2.97 6.29
C LEU A 156 -4.21 -2.96 7.72
N ALA A 157 -4.55 -1.79 8.25
CA ALA A 157 -5.05 -1.61 9.61
C ALA A 157 -6.18 -0.57 9.62
N PRO A 158 -7.42 -0.97 9.28
CA PRO A 158 -8.54 -0.04 9.14
C PRO A 158 -8.84 0.70 10.44
N ALA A 159 -9.10 2.00 10.37
CA ALA A 159 -9.41 2.80 11.55
C ALA A 159 -10.64 2.25 12.32
N ALA A 160 -11.67 1.80 11.60
CA ALA A 160 -12.85 1.18 12.20
C ALA A 160 -12.52 -0.12 12.95
N GLY A 161 -11.65 -0.95 12.38
CA GLY A 161 -11.18 -2.18 13.02
C GLY A 161 -10.32 -1.92 14.26
N ILE A 162 -9.47 -0.89 14.23
CA ILE A 162 -8.69 -0.44 15.40
C ILE A 162 -9.64 0.06 16.49
N GLY A 163 -10.60 0.92 16.16
CA GLY A 163 -11.59 1.43 17.11
C GLY A 163 -12.40 0.31 17.77
N GLY A 164 -12.81 -0.70 16.99
CA GLY A 164 -13.49 -1.88 17.53
C GLY A 164 -12.67 -2.68 18.54
N LEU A 165 -11.34 -2.74 18.37
CA LEU A 165 -10.43 -3.44 19.29
C LEU A 165 -10.18 -2.65 20.58
N LEU A 166 -10.08 -1.31 20.48
CA LEU A 166 -9.94 -0.43 21.64
C LEU A 166 -11.26 -0.23 22.43
N GLY A 167 -12.39 -0.61 21.83
CA GLY A 167 -13.70 -0.50 22.44
C GLY A 167 -14.15 0.95 22.62
N ALA A 168 -14.79 1.25 23.75
CA ALA A 168 -15.45 2.54 23.99
C ALA A 168 -14.51 3.72 24.28
N SER A 169 -13.20 3.48 24.46
CA SER A 169 -12.25 4.52 24.87
C SER A 169 -10.97 4.58 24.02
N PRO A 170 -11.04 4.92 22.71
CA PRO A 170 -9.85 5.11 21.87
C PRO A 170 -8.87 6.16 22.40
N LEU A 171 -9.36 7.13 23.19
CA LEU A 171 -8.58 8.20 23.83
C LEU A 171 -7.62 7.70 24.93
N VAL A 172 -7.81 6.48 25.41
CA VAL A 172 -7.04 5.90 26.52
C VAL A 172 -6.04 4.84 26.04
N ALA A 173 -5.94 4.62 24.71
CA ALA A 173 -5.02 3.64 24.15
C ALA A 173 -3.59 3.87 24.65
N ILE A 174 -3.07 2.91 25.41
CA ILE A 174 -1.68 2.94 25.90
C ILE A 174 -0.75 2.32 24.87
N GLN A 175 0.56 2.48 25.09
CA GLN A 175 1.58 1.95 24.19
C GLN A 175 1.44 0.43 23.96
N ASP A 176 1.10 -0.31 25.02
CA ASP A 176 0.92 -1.77 24.95
C ASP A 176 -0.26 -2.15 24.03
N ASP A 177 -1.38 -1.42 24.08
CA ASP A 177 -2.53 -1.64 23.19
C ASP A 177 -2.14 -1.41 21.71
N ILE A 178 -1.37 -0.35 21.46
CA ILE A 178 -0.89 0.00 20.12
C ILE A 178 -0.01 -1.13 19.56
N GLU A 179 0.88 -1.68 20.38
CA GLU A 179 1.76 -2.77 19.99
C GLU A 179 0.99 -4.07 19.73
N GLU A 180 0.04 -4.43 20.60
CA GLU A 180 -0.80 -5.62 20.41
C GLU A 180 -1.62 -5.54 19.11
N ILE A 181 -2.25 -4.39 18.85
CA ILE A 181 -3.02 -4.16 17.63
C ILE A 181 -2.10 -4.19 16.40
N ALA A 182 -0.90 -3.61 16.48
CA ALA A 182 0.07 -3.62 15.39
C ALA A 182 0.52 -5.04 15.05
N VAL A 183 0.75 -5.89 16.05
CA VAL A 183 1.04 -7.33 15.87
C VAL A 183 -0.12 -8.02 15.16
N ARG A 184 -1.36 -7.78 15.59
CA ARG A 184 -2.57 -8.39 15.00
C ARG A 184 -2.71 -8.08 13.50
N TYR A 185 -2.53 -6.82 13.10
CA TYR A 185 -2.60 -6.43 11.68
C TYR A 185 -1.29 -6.66 10.91
N GLN A 186 -0.21 -7.05 11.59
CA GLN A 186 1.15 -7.15 11.07
C GLN A 186 1.62 -5.85 10.39
N VAL A 187 1.47 -4.74 11.09
CA VAL A 187 1.95 -3.41 10.69
C VAL A 187 2.91 -2.84 11.73
N SER A 188 3.57 -1.74 11.41
CA SER A 188 4.34 -1.00 12.43
C SER A 188 3.37 -0.33 13.41
N PRO A 189 3.72 -0.23 14.71
CA PRO A 189 2.99 0.58 15.70
C PRO A 189 2.70 2.01 15.22
N MET A 190 3.58 2.57 14.37
CA MET A 190 3.39 3.91 13.83
C MET A 190 2.18 4.02 12.90
N VAL A 191 1.81 2.95 12.18
CA VAL A 191 0.59 2.94 11.36
C VAL A 191 -0.64 3.04 12.26
N ILE A 192 -0.67 2.29 13.36
CA ILE A 192 -1.78 2.32 14.33
C ILE A 192 -1.88 3.70 14.98
N LYS A 193 -0.76 4.27 15.42
CA LYS A 193 -0.71 5.62 15.99
C LYS A 193 -1.28 6.67 15.02
N HIS A 194 -0.85 6.64 13.77
CA HIS A 194 -1.37 7.58 12.76
C HIS A 194 -2.85 7.36 12.43
N GLN A 195 -3.36 6.13 12.49
CA GLN A 195 -4.79 5.88 12.31
C GLN A 195 -5.60 6.45 13.47
N LEU A 196 -5.09 6.34 14.70
CA LEU A 196 -5.70 6.98 15.87
C LEU A 196 -5.73 8.51 15.71
N GLU A 197 -4.56 9.11 15.48
CA GLU A 197 -4.40 10.56 15.35
C GLU A 197 -5.24 11.15 14.22
N ASN A 198 -5.23 10.54 13.03
CA ASN A 198 -5.82 11.15 11.84
C ASN A 198 -7.29 10.82 11.61
N GLN A 199 -7.82 9.74 12.19
CA GLN A 199 -9.19 9.27 11.90
C GLN A 199 -10.05 9.02 13.13
N LEU A 200 -9.48 8.68 14.28
CA LEU A 200 -10.27 8.36 15.49
C LEU A 200 -10.29 9.50 16.51
N LEU A 201 -9.25 10.33 16.53
CA LEU A 201 -9.13 11.49 17.43
C LEU A 201 -9.42 12.83 16.74
N ALA A 202 -9.27 12.89 15.43
CA ALA A 202 -9.55 14.07 14.61
C ALA A 202 -10.98 14.07 14.01
N ALA A 203 -11.77 13.04 14.30
CA ALA A 203 -13.19 12.91 13.90
C ALA A 203 -14.11 13.51 14.97
#